data_AF-A0A9D5VDN5-F1
#
_entry.id   AF-A0A9D5VDN5-F1
#
_cell.length_a   1.000
_cell.length_b   1.000
_cell.length_c   1.000
_cell.angle_alpha   90.00
_cell.angle_beta   90.00
_cell.angle_gamma   90.00
#
_symmetry.space_group_name_H-M   'P 1'
#
loop_
_entity.id
_entity.type
_entity.pdbx_description
1 polymer ?
#
loop_
_entity_poly.entity_id
_entity_poly.type
_entity_poly.pdbx_seq_one_letter_code
_entity_poly.pdbx_strand_id
1 'polypeptide(L)'
;MPTTGSSRGSATVTTRIQANSFAELMEHEKEIVARIGQKPNGGQLFLIHPFQLLKDIGVDLSEKAIAEIKQREPQLCGLSDVPYRALKNSNSKQNVTFHVRGLFNRGEK
;
A
#
# COMPACT_ATOMS: atom_id res chain seq x y z
N MET A 1 37.81 -27.79 20.90
CA MET A 1 36.96 -27.72 19.69
C MET A 1 36.15 -26.43 19.77
N PRO A 2 36.49 -25.36 19.04
CA PRO A 2 35.64 -24.16 19.00
C PRO A 2 34.68 -24.26 17.80
N THR A 3 33.37 -24.20 18.05
CA THR A 3 32.37 -24.00 16.98
C THR A 3 32.12 -22.52 16.77
N THR A 4 32.56 -22.05 15.61
CA THR A 4 32.25 -20.76 15.01
C THR A 4 30.74 -20.61 14.83
N GLY A 5 30.16 -19.55 15.37
CA GLY A 5 28.76 -19.17 15.17
C GLY A 5 28.65 -17.70 14.76
N SER A 6 29.12 -17.37 13.56
CA SER A 6 28.81 -16.09 12.93
C SER A 6 27.37 -16.11 12.41
N SER A 7 26.47 -15.43 13.11
CA SER A 7 25.20 -14.97 12.53
C SER A 7 25.38 -13.51 12.13
N ARG A 8 25.68 -13.25 10.86
CA ARG A 8 25.53 -11.92 10.27
C ARG A 8 24.05 -11.72 9.98
N GLY A 9 23.38 -10.95 10.82
CA GLY A 9 22.08 -10.38 10.48
C GLY A 9 22.27 -9.41 9.31
N SER A 10 21.87 -9.82 8.10
CA SER A 10 21.71 -8.92 6.98
C SER A 10 20.55 -7.96 7.29
N ALA A 11 20.88 -6.76 7.75
CA ALA A 11 19.96 -5.64 7.70
C ALA A 11 19.72 -5.30 6.22
N THR A 12 18.61 -5.77 5.65
CA THR A 12 18.15 -5.34 4.33
C THR A 12 17.85 -3.86 4.41
N VAL A 13 18.77 -3.04 3.89
CA VAL A 13 18.56 -1.62 3.66
C VAL A 13 17.37 -1.51 2.71
N THR A 14 16.18 -1.24 3.27
CA THR A 14 15.00 -1.02 2.45
C THR A 14 15.14 0.37 1.85
N THR A 15 15.71 0.43 0.64
CA THR A 15 15.85 1.66 -0.13
C THR A 15 14.49 2.32 -0.27
N ARG A 16 14.35 3.57 0.17
CA ARG A 16 13.11 4.32 -0.01
C ARG A 16 12.99 4.76 -1.46
N ILE A 17 11.81 4.58 -2.02
CA ILE A 17 11.45 5.10 -3.34
C ILE A 17 10.83 6.47 -3.11
N GLN A 18 11.39 7.52 -3.72
CA GLN A 18 10.77 8.84 -3.73
C GLN A 18 10.26 9.11 -5.13
N ALA A 19 8.96 9.38 -5.25
CA ALA A 19 8.34 9.72 -6.53
C ALA A 19 7.67 11.09 -6.44
N ASN A 20 8.14 12.01 -7.28
CA ASN A 20 7.67 13.39 -7.35
C ASN A 20 6.58 13.60 -8.39
N SER A 21 6.35 12.61 -9.25
CA SER A 21 5.33 12.59 -10.29
C SER A 21 4.72 11.20 -10.46
N PHE A 22 3.57 11.14 -11.13
CA PHE A 22 2.98 9.85 -11.50
C PHE A 22 3.89 9.03 -12.43
N ALA A 23 4.64 9.69 -13.32
CA ALA A 23 5.54 9.00 -14.26
C ALA A 23 6.69 8.29 -13.52
N GLU A 24 7.33 8.97 -12.56
CA GLU A 24 8.37 8.36 -11.71
C GLU A 24 7.81 7.19 -10.89
N LEU A 25 6.56 7.29 -10.41
CA LEU A 25 5.91 6.19 -9.71
C LEU A 25 5.77 4.94 -10.60
N MET A 26 5.42 5.14 -11.88
CA MET A 26 5.28 4.06 -12.86
C MET A 26 6.62 3.41 -13.22
N GLU A 27 7.73 4.14 -13.22
CA GLU A 27 9.07 3.57 -13.44
C GLU A 27 9.43 2.54 -12.37
N HIS A 28 8.93 2.72 -11.15
CA HIS A 28 9.13 1.83 -10.02
C HIS A 28 8.00 0.80 -9.81
N GLU A 29 7.01 0.72 -10.71
CA GLU A 29 5.80 -0.09 -10.55
C GLU A 29 6.11 -1.55 -10.17
N LYS A 30 7.02 -2.20 -10.90
CA LYS A 30 7.37 -3.61 -10.65
C LYS A 30 7.90 -3.83 -9.23
N GLU A 31 8.71 -2.92 -8.74
CA GLU A 31 9.29 -3.00 -7.39
C GLU A 31 8.22 -2.72 -6.33
N ILE A 32 7.37 -1.73 -6.56
CA ILE A 32 6.25 -1.37 -5.67
C ILE A 32 5.29 -2.56 -5.53
N VAL A 33 4.90 -3.16 -6.65
CA VAL A 33 4.02 -4.35 -6.68
C VAL A 33 4.68 -5.52 -5.95
N ALA A 34 5.98 -5.75 -6.14
CA ALA A 34 6.70 -6.79 -5.41
C ALA A 34 6.69 -6.55 -3.89
N ARG A 35 6.91 -5.31 -3.44
CA ARG A 35 6.84 -4.93 -2.01
C ARG A 35 5.44 -5.08 -1.43
N ILE A 36 4.40 -4.74 -2.20
CA ILE A 36 3.01 -4.98 -1.83
C ILE A 36 2.76 -6.49 -1.67
N GLY A 37 3.24 -7.31 -2.60
CA GLY A 37 3.10 -8.77 -2.56
C GLY A 37 3.79 -9.44 -1.37
N GLN A 38 4.82 -8.81 -0.80
CA GLN A 38 5.50 -9.29 0.40
C GLN A 38 4.76 -8.95 1.71
N LYS A 39 3.80 -8.01 1.69
CA LYS A 39 2.99 -7.67 2.87
C LYS A 39 1.85 -8.67 3.04
N PRO A 40 1.63 -9.20 4.27
CA PRO A 40 0.36 -9.86 4.59
C PRO A 40 -0.80 -8.93 4.25
N ASN A 41 -1.79 -9.43 3.50
CA ASN A 41 -2.95 -8.67 3.04
C ASN A 41 -2.61 -7.44 2.16
N GLY A 42 -1.42 -7.37 1.54
CA GLY A 42 -0.96 -6.19 0.79
C GLY A 42 -1.93 -5.69 -0.28
N GLY A 43 -2.52 -6.59 -1.08
CA GLY A 43 -3.52 -6.20 -2.07
C GLY A 43 -4.79 -5.61 -1.45
N GLN A 44 -5.25 -6.14 -0.32
CA GLN A 44 -6.42 -5.61 0.38
C GLN A 44 -6.12 -4.26 1.06
N LEU A 45 -4.92 -4.14 1.65
CA LEU A 45 -4.44 -2.87 2.20
C LEU A 45 -4.36 -1.79 1.11
N PHE A 46 -3.95 -2.17 -0.10
CA PHE A 46 -3.91 -1.25 -1.25
C PHE A 46 -5.33 -0.77 -1.60
N LEU A 47 -6.30 -1.68 -1.68
CA LEU A 47 -7.70 -1.31 -1.99
C LEU A 47 -8.35 -0.42 -0.92
N ILE A 48 -7.95 -0.57 0.35
CA ILE A 48 -8.52 0.20 1.46
C ILE A 48 -7.91 1.59 1.56
N HIS A 49 -6.59 1.69 1.47
CA HIS A 49 -5.86 2.95 1.60
C HIS A 49 -4.53 2.94 0.82
N PRO A 50 -4.54 3.19 -0.50
CA PRO A 50 -3.37 3.06 -1.36
C PRO A 50 -2.18 3.91 -0.89
N PHE A 51 -2.41 5.19 -0.59
CA PHE A 51 -1.34 6.11 -0.19
C PHE A 51 -0.67 5.73 1.14
N GLN A 52 -1.44 5.21 2.09
CA GLN A 52 -0.91 4.76 3.37
C GLN A 52 -0.09 3.48 3.19
N LEU A 53 -0.51 2.57 2.31
CA LEU A 53 0.28 1.39 1.97
C LEU A 53 1.60 1.75 1.31
N LEU A 54 1.58 2.64 0.32
CA LEU A 54 2.78 3.12 -0.36
C LEU A 54 3.80 3.66 0.66
N LYS A 55 3.35 4.49 1.61
CA LYS A 55 4.19 4.96 2.71
C LYS A 55 4.73 3.81 3.59
N ASP A 56 3.88 2.84 3.93
CA ASP A 56 4.24 1.68 4.77
C ASP A 56 5.22 0.69 4.10
N ILE A 57 5.37 0.73 2.78
CA ILE A 57 6.38 -0.03 2.01
C ILE A 57 7.59 0.83 1.61
N GLY A 58 7.68 2.05 2.14
CA GLY A 58 8.80 2.97 1.92
C GLY A 58 8.77 3.67 0.56
N VAL A 59 7.58 3.90 0.01
CA VAL A 59 7.34 4.76 -1.16
C VAL A 59 6.78 6.08 -0.67
N ASP A 60 7.59 7.14 -0.74
CA ASP A 60 7.19 8.49 -0.37
C ASP A 60 6.77 9.25 -1.64
N LEU A 61 5.51 9.69 -1.66
CA LEU A 61 4.94 10.49 -2.75
C LEU A 61 4.95 11.98 -2.39
N SER A 62 5.33 12.83 -3.34
CA SER A 62 5.14 14.28 -3.18
C SER A 62 3.64 14.65 -3.20
N GLU A 63 3.28 15.81 -2.64
CA GLU A 63 1.90 16.32 -2.71
C GLU A 63 1.43 16.49 -4.16
N LYS A 64 2.35 16.85 -5.05
CA LYS A 64 2.10 16.95 -6.50
C LYS A 64 1.77 15.58 -7.10
N ALA A 65 2.55 14.54 -6.80
CA ALA A 65 2.28 13.19 -7.27
C ALA A 65 0.93 12.68 -6.76
N ILE A 66 0.61 12.94 -5.49
CA ILE A 66 -0.70 12.59 -4.91
C ILE A 66 -1.82 13.30 -5.67
N ALA A 67 -1.69 14.59 -5.95
CA ALA A 67 -2.70 15.35 -6.71
C ALA A 67 -2.89 14.78 -8.13
N GLU A 68 -1.81 14.45 -8.82
CA GLU A 68 -1.85 13.83 -10.16
C GLU A 68 -2.54 12.46 -10.13
N ILE A 69 -2.25 11.62 -9.14
CA ILE A 69 -2.89 10.31 -8.96
C ILE A 69 -4.38 10.48 -8.71
N LYS A 70 -4.76 11.39 -7.80
CA LYS A 70 -6.19 11.64 -7.49
C LYS A 70 -6.96 12.14 -8.70
N GLN A 71 -6.32 12.93 -9.55
CA GLN A 71 -6.93 13.44 -10.77
C GLN A 71 -7.11 12.35 -11.84
N ARG A 72 -6.13 11.46 -12.00
CA ARG A 72 -6.18 10.37 -13.00
C ARG A 72 -7.04 9.19 -12.55
N GLU A 73 -6.93 8.83 -11.28
CA GLU A 73 -7.50 7.61 -10.69
C GLU A 73 -8.26 7.95 -9.39
N PRO A 74 -9.42 8.64 -9.49
CA PRO A 74 -10.18 9.09 -8.32
C PRO A 74 -10.64 7.93 -7.42
N GLN A 75 -10.81 6.74 -7.99
CA GLN A 75 -11.13 5.49 -7.30
C GLN A 75 -10.07 5.04 -6.28
N LEU A 76 -8.82 5.51 -6.40
CA LEU A 76 -7.75 5.25 -5.43
C LEU A 76 -7.84 6.14 -4.18
N CYS A 77 -8.89 6.97 -4.05
CA CYS A 77 -9.15 7.79 -2.87
C CYS A 77 -9.93 7.05 -1.77
N GLY A 78 -9.91 5.71 -1.73
CA GLY A 78 -10.33 4.97 -0.54
C GLY A 78 -9.43 5.37 0.63
N LEU A 79 -10.00 6.01 1.67
CA LEU A 79 -9.25 6.65 2.76
C LEU A 79 -9.69 6.18 4.14
N SER A 80 -10.22 4.96 4.28
CA SER A 80 -10.68 4.51 5.59
C SER A 80 -9.51 3.95 6.40
N ASP A 81 -9.00 4.77 7.33
CA ASP A 81 -7.91 4.42 8.25
C ASP A 81 -8.23 3.23 9.16
N VAL A 82 -9.49 3.12 9.61
CA VAL A 82 -9.94 2.10 10.56
C VAL A 82 -9.77 0.67 10.03
N PRO A 83 -10.34 0.30 8.86
CA PRO A 83 -10.13 -1.03 8.27
C PRO A 83 -8.68 -1.24 7.85
N TYR A 84 -7.96 -0.19 7.46
CA TYR A 84 -6.55 -0.29 7.10
C TYR A 84 -5.70 -0.75 8.29
N ARG A 85 -5.84 -0.09 9.44
CA ARG A 85 -5.09 -0.44 10.67
C ARG A 85 -5.48 -1.81 11.20
N ALA A 86 -6.77 -2.14 11.18
CA ALA A 86 -7.26 -3.45 11.61
C ALA A 86 -6.63 -4.57 10.79
N LEU A 87 -6.57 -4.40 9.47
CA LEU A 87 -6.01 -5.41 8.57
C LEU A 87 -4.48 -5.47 8.62
N LYS A 88 -3.81 -4.33 8.79
CA LYS A 88 -2.34 -4.24 8.90
C LYS A 88 -1.82 -4.95 10.16
N ASN A 89 -2.57 -4.87 11.26
CA ASN A 89 -2.19 -5.51 12.53
C ASN A 89 -2.53 -7.01 12.58
N SER A 90 -3.23 -7.53 11.57
CA SER A 90 -3.59 -8.94 11.48
C SER A 90 -2.50 -9.74 10.79
N ASN A 91 -1.97 -10.74 11.48
CA ASN A 91 -1.00 -11.69 10.91
C ASN A 91 -1.66 -12.82 10.11
N SER A 92 -2.99 -12.93 10.16
CA SER A 92 -3.77 -13.91 9.40
C SER A 92 -4.26 -13.27 8.10
N LYS A 93 -4.30 -14.06 7.01
CA LYS A 93 -5.01 -13.65 5.79
C LYS A 93 -6.47 -13.45 6.16
N GLN A 94 -6.97 -12.21 6.12
CA GLN A 94 -8.37 -11.94 6.41
C GLN A 94 -9.16 -11.85 5.12
N ASN A 95 -10.39 -12.34 5.12
CA ASN A 95 -11.32 -12.13 4.02
C ASN A 95 -12.02 -10.79 4.26
N VAL A 96 -11.69 -9.77 3.47
CA VAL A 96 -12.40 -8.49 3.52
C VAL A 96 -13.70 -8.62 2.72
N THR A 97 -14.83 -8.49 3.41
CA THR A 97 -16.16 -8.49 2.79
C THR A 97 -16.63 -7.06 2.57
N PHE A 98 -16.78 -6.66 1.30
CA PHE A 98 -17.32 -5.36 0.94
C PHE A 98 -18.85 -5.42 0.89
N HIS A 99 -19.53 -4.61 1.70
CA HIS A 99 -20.98 -4.45 1.61
C HIS A 99 -21.32 -3.33 0.62
N VAL A 100 -21.70 -3.71 -0.60
CA VAL A 100 -22.19 -2.77 -1.61
C VAL A 100 -23.63 -2.39 -1.24
N ARG A 101 -23.83 -1.17 -0.73
CA ARG A 101 -25.16 -0.65 -0.35
C ARG A 101 -25.99 -0.13 -1.52
N GLY A 102 -25.40 0.01 -2.70
CA GLY A 102 -26.06 0.45 -3.91
C GLY A 102 -25.04 0.75 -5.00
N LEU A 103 -25.38 0.42 -6.25
CA LEU A 103 -24.53 0.73 -7.41
C LEU A 103 -24.81 2.14 -7.94
N PHE A 104 -26.02 2.65 -7.70
CA PHE A 104 -26.47 3.96 -8.11
C PHE A 104 -27.26 4.58 -6.97
N ASN A 105 -26.93 5.82 -6.61
CA ASN A 105 -27.72 6.59 -5.68
C ASN A 105 -29.00 7.00 -6.42
N ARG A 106 -30.09 6.23 -6.26
CA ARG A 106 -31.41 6.68 -6.70
C ARG A 106 -31.79 7.77 -5.72
N GLY A 107 -31.54 9.03 -6.10
CA GLY A 107 -32.01 10.18 -5.35
C GLY A 107 -33.53 10.07 -5.24
N GLU A 108 -34.00 9.68 -4.06
CA GLU A 108 -35.40 9.89 -3.70
C GLU A 108 -35.58 11.40 -3.52
N LYS A 109 -36.46 11.96 -4.35
CA LYS A 109 -37.03 13.30 -4.19
C LYS A 109 -38.02 13.31 -3.05
#